data_AF-A0AAU6R2Z6-F1
#
_entry.id   AF-A0AAU6R2Z6-F1
#
_cell.length_a   1.000
_cell.length_b   1.000
_cell.length_c   1.000
_cell.angle_alpha   90.00
_cell.angle_beta   90.00
_cell.angle_gamma   90.00
#
_symmetry.space_group_name_H-M   'P 1'
#
loop_
_entity.id
_entity.type
_entity.pdbx_description
1 polymer ?
#
loop_
_entity_poly.entity_id
_entity_poly.type
_entity_poly.pdbx_seq_one_letter_code
_entity_poly.pdbx_strand_id
1 'polypeptide(L)' 'MTTSGTITMTMREVDRLRTIQSVVDGMLMTRQAAERLQLSRRQVDFDAYTLIADNPL' A
#
# COMPACT_ATOMS: atom_id res chain seq x y z
N MET A 1 -11.98 -5.75 15.43
CA MET A 1 -13.28 -5.68 14.73
C MET A 1 -13.08 -4.82 13.50
N THR A 2 -13.11 -5.40 12.30
CA THR A 2 -12.96 -4.62 11.05
C THR A 2 -14.31 -3.99 10.71
N THR A 3 -14.44 -2.68 10.91
CA THR A 3 -15.58 -1.92 10.38
C THR A 3 -15.44 -1.89 8.86
N SER A 4 -16.10 -2.82 8.17
CA SER A 4 -16.23 -2.79 6.71
C SER A 4 -17.22 -1.69 6.33
N GLY A 5 -16.74 -0.45 6.30
CA GLY A 5 -17.46 0.71 5.77
C GLY A 5 -17.13 0.94 4.31
N THR A 6 -18.06 1.51 3.55
CA THR A 6 -17.80 1.95 2.17
C THR A 6 -17.14 3.32 2.20
N ILE A 7 -15.89 3.39 1.74
CA ILE A 7 -15.14 4.65 1.63
C ILE A 7 -15.07 5.03 0.15
N THR A 8 -15.48 6.25 -0.20
CA THR A 8 -15.27 6.79 -1.55
C THR A 8 -13.81 7.16 -1.71
N MET A 9 -13.16 6.58 -2.71
CA MET A 9 -11.77 6.84 -3.04
C MET A 9 -11.64 7.27 -4.49
N THR A 10 -10.64 8.10 -4.76
CA THR A 10 -10.20 8.38 -6.12
C THR A 10 -9.51 7.15 -6.71
N MET A 11 -9.56 7.00 -8.04
CA MET A 11 -8.83 5.90 -8.72
C MET A 11 -7.32 5.91 -8.44
N ARG A 12 -6.74 7.09 -8.17
CA ARG A 12 -5.33 7.23 -7.79
C ARG A 12 -5.04 6.68 -6.39
N GLU A 13 -5.95 6.87 -5.44
CA GLU A 13 -5.83 6.27 -4.10
C GLU A 13 -5.99 4.75 -4.16
N VAL A 14 -6.91 4.26 -4.99
CA VAL A 14 -7.09 2.82 -5.23
C VAL A 14 -5.81 2.20 -5.84
N ASP A 15 -5.20 2.84 -6.83
CA ASP A 15 -3.95 2.37 -7.43
C ASP A 15 -2.77 2.37 -6.43
N ARG A 16 -2.72 3.36 -5.52
CA ARG A 16 -1.72 3.40 -4.46
C ARG A 16 -1.86 2.21 -3.50
N LEU A 17 -3.07 1.96 -3.01
CA LEU A 17 -3.35 0.85 -2.12
C LEU A 17 -3.08 -0.50 -2.78
N ARG A 18 -3.52 -0.68 -4.04
CA ARG A 18 -3.26 -1.92 -4.80
C ARG A 18 -1.77 -2.17 -4.97
N THR A 19 -0.98 -1.13 -5.22
CA THR A 19 0.47 -1.26 -5.39
C THR A 19 1.15 -1.64 -4.07
N ILE A 20 0.74 -1.01 -2.95
CA ILE A 20 1.28 -1.33 -1.62
C ILE A 20 0.90 -2.75 -1.22
N GLN A 21 -0.36 -3.16 -1.40
CA GLN A 21 -0.82 -4.52 -1.13
C GLN A 21 0.00 -5.55 -1.94
N SER A 22 0.29 -5.28 -3.20
CA SER A 22 1.12 -6.17 -4.03
C SER A 22 2.56 -6.31 -3.52
N VAL A 23 3.11 -5.28 -2.86
CA VAL A 23 4.42 -5.36 -2.18
C VAL A 23 4.33 -6.18 -0.91
N VAL A 24 3.29 -5.96 -0.10
CA VAL A 24 3.05 -6.71 1.15
C VAL A 24 2.83 -8.20 0.86
N ASP A 25 2.10 -8.53 -0.20
CA ASP A 25 1.85 -9.90 -0.63
C ASP A 25 3.08 -10.58 -1.28
N GLY A 26 4.21 -9.86 -1.39
CA GLY A 26 5.43 -10.36 -2.03
C GLY A 26 5.34 -10.52 -3.55
N MET A 27 4.24 -10.09 -4.15
CA MET A 27 3.95 -10.18 -5.59
C MET A 27 4.65 -9.07 -6.40
N LEU A 28 5.18 -8.05 -5.72
CA LEU A 28 5.84 -6.91 -6.36
C LEU A 28 7.08 -6.48 -5.57
N MET A 29 8.22 -6.36 -6.25
CA MET A 29 9.44 -5.85 -5.60
C MET A 29 9.26 -4.37 -5.25
N THR A 30 9.66 -3.97 -4.04
CA THR A 30 9.58 -2.59 -3.52
C THR A 30 10.15 -1.54 -4.48
N ARG A 31 11.20 -1.89 -5.24
CA ARG A 31 11.78 -1.03 -6.27
C ARG A 31 10.78 -0.72 -7.40
N GLN A 32 10.06 -1.73 -7.87
CA GLN A 32 9.04 -1.57 -8.92
C GLN A 32 7.81 -0.81 -8.40
N ALA A 33 7.48 -0.94 -7.11
CA ALA A 33 6.42 -0.15 -6.48
C ALA A 33 6.79 1.32 -6.38
N ALA A 34 8.03 1.63 -5.99
CA ALA A 34 8.55 2.99 -5.94
C ALA A 34 8.49 3.67 -7.33
N GLU A 35 8.89 2.95 -8.37
CA GLU A 35 8.79 3.42 -9.76
C GLU A 35 7.34 3.66 -10.20
N ARG A 36 6.40 2.75 -9.87
CA ARG A 36 4.98 2.89 -10.21
C ARG A 36 4.27 4.00 -9.45
N LEU A 37 4.63 4.22 -8.20
CA LEU A 37 4.03 5.25 -7.37
C LEU A 37 4.65 6.64 -7.60
N GLN A 38 5.76 6.71 -8.36
CA GLN A 38 6.61 7.90 -8.45
C GLN A 38 7.00 8.43 -7.05
N LEU A 39 7.12 7.52 -6.08
CA LEU A 39 7.44 7.82 -4.70
C LEU A 39 8.87 7.38 -4.40
N SER A 40 9.53 8.09 -3.51
CA SER A 40 10.84 7.66 -3.01
C SER A 40 10.69 6.32 -2.29
N ARG A 41 11.68 5.43 -2.44
CA ARG A 41 11.68 4.08 -1.86
C ARG A 41 11.38 4.08 -0.35
N ARG A 42 11.84 5.10 0.37
CA ARG A 42 11.53 5.33 1.79
C ARG A 42 10.05 5.55 2.08
N GLN A 43 9.32 6.19 1.18
CA GLN A 43 7.88 6.42 1.34
C GLN A 43 7.10 5.13 1.17
N VAL A 44 7.52 4.26 0.24
CA VAL A 44 6.91 2.94 0.04
C VAL A 44 7.16 2.03 1.25
N ASP A 45 8.38 2.03 1.79
CA ASP A 45 8.70 1.28 3.01
C ASP A 45 7.90 1.79 4.22
N PHE A 46 7.73 3.12 4.36
CA PHE A 46 6.94 3.73 5.43
C PHE A 46 5.44 3.38 5.33
N ASP A 47 4.87 3.45 4.12
CA ASP A 47 3.46 3.10 3.87
C ASP A 47 3.24 1.59 4.11
N ALA A 48 4.15 0.73 3.65
CA ALA A 48 4.07 -0.71 3.87
C ALA A 48 4.16 -1.07 5.36
N TYR A 49 5.04 -0.42 6.11
CA TYR A 49 5.17 -0.64 7.55
C TYR A 49 3.91 -0.21 8.31
N THR A 50 3.28 0.90 7.90
CA THR A 50 2.01 1.36 8.48
C THR A 50 0.88 0.36 8.21
N LEU A 51 0.81 -0.20 7.00
CA LEU A 51 -0.23 -1.17 6.63
C LEU A 51 -0.05 -2.52 7.35
N ILE A 52 1.18 -2.93 7.65
CA ILE A 52 1.47 -4.09 8.51
C ILE A 52 1.11 -3.79 9.97
N ALA A 53 1.37 -2.57 10.46
CA ALA A 53 1.04 -2.19 11.83
C ALA A 53 -0.48 -2.06 12.08
N ASP A 54 -1.26 -1.72 11.06
CA ASP A 54 -2.74 -1.68 11.12
C ASP A 54 -3.39 -3.08 11.08
N ASN A 55 -2.61 -4.12 10.79
CA ASN A 55 -3.04 -5.52 10.85
C ASN A 55 -2.26 -6.27 11.95
N PRO A 56 -2.60 -6.07 13.24
CA PRO A 56 -1.98 -6.84 14.29
C PRO A 56 -2.52 -8.27 14.20
N LEU A 57 -1.61 -9.24 14.08
CA LEU A 57 -1.91 -10.67 14.23
C LEU A 57 -2.77 -10.95 15.47
#